data_AF-A0A0C1GL54-F1
#
_entry.id   AF-A0A0C1GL54-F1
#
_cell.length_a   1.000
_cell.length_b   1.000
_cell.length_c   1.000
_cell.angle_alpha   90.00
_cell.angle_beta   90.00
_cell.angle_gamma   90.00
#
_symmetry.space_group_name_H-M   'P 1'
#
loop_
_entity.id
_entity.type
_entity.pdbx_description
1 polymer ?
#
loop_
_entity_poly.entity_id
_entity_poly.type
_entity_poly.pdbx_seq_one_letter_code
_entity_poly.pdbx_strand_id
1 'polypeptide(L)'
;MNSPVMSKIEQPPQTLRDIVQERMREAIIAGQFAPGERLVERPLCDQLGVSRTVVRETIRYLEAEGLVEILPGKGPIVARLSWDDARQIYDIRQMLETAAAAECARNMTPELAAALNAALEDLQTAVADGLPGPMLAAATEFYRLIFGGAGHNVAWEITQRLNGRISRLRAVTLSTENRQKPGPAHMNDICKAIVSGNAG
;
A
#
# COMPACT_ATOMS: atom_id res chain seq x y z
N MET A 1 -36.02 -33.31 13.52
CA MET A 1 -34.71 -33.10 14.17
C MET A 1 -34.02 -31.96 13.42
N ASN A 2 -33.94 -30.77 14.00
CA ASN A 2 -33.18 -29.67 13.38
C ASN A 2 -31.69 -29.91 13.62
N SER A 3 -30.92 -30.02 12.55
CA SER A 3 -29.45 -30.08 12.64
C SER A 3 -28.93 -28.73 13.15
N PRO A 4 -27.94 -28.71 14.06
CA PRO A 4 -27.35 -27.45 14.52
C PRO A 4 -26.64 -26.77 13.35
N VAL A 5 -27.11 -25.57 12.99
CA VAL A 5 -26.45 -24.71 12.00
C VAL A 5 -25.41 -23.88 12.76
N MET A 6 -24.13 -24.04 12.43
CA MET A 6 -23.07 -23.20 12.98
C MET A 6 -23.15 -21.78 12.39
N SER A 7 -23.06 -20.77 13.26
CA SER A 7 -22.99 -19.37 12.82
C SER A 7 -21.66 -19.09 12.13
N LYS A 8 -21.72 -18.31 11.06
CA LYS A 8 -20.54 -17.89 10.29
C LYS A 8 -19.75 -16.86 11.10
N ILE A 9 -18.42 -16.98 11.11
CA ILE A 9 -17.55 -15.94 11.65
C ILE A 9 -17.53 -14.80 10.62
N GLU A 10 -18.11 -13.65 10.95
CA GLU A 10 -18.22 -12.50 10.04
C GLU A 10 -16.92 -11.70 9.94
N GLN A 11 -16.09 -11.71 10.99
CA GLN A 11 -14.77 -11.10 11.01
C GLN A 11 -13.77 -12.06 11.66
N PRO A 12 -12.97 -12.80 10.88
CA PRO A 12 -11.96 -13.67 11.44
C PRO A 12 -10.90 -12.83 12.19
N PRO A 13 -10.41 -13.31 13.35
CA PRO A 13 -9.35 -12.62 14.07
C PRO A 13 -8.08 -12.53 13.22
N GLN A 14 -7.31 -11.45 13.39
CA GLN A 14 -6.04 -11.25 12.70
C GLN A 14 -5.12 -12.45 12.98
N THR A 15 -4.57 -13.07 11.93
CA THR A 15 -3.75 -14.26 12.09
C THR A 15 -2.34 -13.87 12.54
N LEU A 16 -1.63 -14.81 13.19
CA LEU A 16 -0.22 -14.62 13.53
C LEU A 16 0.62 -14.24 12.31
N ARG A 17 0.28 -14.80 11.14
CA ARG A 17 0.93 -14.48 9.87
C ARG A 17 0.73 -13.02 9.51
N ASP A 18 -0.49 -12.50 9.60
CA ASP A 18 -0.79 -11.10 9.25
C ASP A 18 -0.04 -10.14 10.18
N ILE A 19 0.06 -10.46 11.47
CA ILE A 19 0.84 -9.69 12.44
C ILE A 19 2.33 -9.66 12.06
N VAL A 20 2.89 -10.82 11.68
CA VAL A 20 4.30 -10.92 11.30
C VAL A 20 4.58 -10.20 9.98
N GLN A 21 3.66 -10.28 9.01
CA GLN A 21 3.74 -9.54 7.75
C GLN A 21 3.78 -8.04 8.00
N GLU A 22 2.87 -7.52 8.83
CA GLU A 22 2.83 -6.09 9.15
C GLU A 22 4.11 -5.63 9.83
N ARG A 23 4.55 -6.35 10.88
CA ARG A 23 5.76 -5.99 11.61
C ARG A 23 7.01 -5.98 10.72
N MET A 24 7.14 -6.96 9.82
CA MET A 24 8.25 -7.00 8.87
C MET A 24 8.17 -5.87 7.84
N ARG A 25 6.98 -5.55 7.35
CA ARG A 25 6.76 -4.43 6.44
C ARG A 25 7.17 -3.11 7.09
N GLU A 26 6.69 -2.85 8.31
CA GLU A 26 7.02 -1.65 9.08
C GLU A 26 8.53 -1.53 9.31
N ALA A 27 9.20 -2.63 9.68
CA ALA A 27 10.64 -2.65 9.89
C ALA A 27 11.43 -2.29 8.62
N ILE A 28 11.03 -2.82 7.46
CA ILE A 28 11.66 -2.49 6.16
C ILE A 28 11.43 -1.02 5.81
N ILE A 29 10.21 -0.51 5.96
CA ILE A 29 9.87 0.90 5.65
C ILE A 29 10.61 1.85 6.58
N ALA A 30 10.71 1.52 7.87
CA ALA A 30 11.47 2.27 8.86
C ALA A 30 13.00 2.21 8.63
N GLY A 31 13.47 1.34 7.72
CA GLY A 31 14.89 1.18 7.42
C GLY A 31 15.66 0.39 8.48
N GLN A 32 14.98 -0.40 9.30
CA GLN A 32 15.62 -1.34 10.24
C GLN A 32 16.38 -2.45 9.49
N PHE A 33 15.93 -2.77 8.27
CA PHE A 33 16.68 -3.56 7.29
C PHE A 33 17.15 -2.65 6.16
N ALA A 34 18.44 -2.71 5.83
CA ALA A 34 19.03 -1.89 4.77
C ALA A 34 18.63 -2.40 3.37
N PRO A 35 18.52 -1.52 2.36
CA PRO A 35 18.34 -1.95 0.97
C PRO A 35 19.44 -2.92 0.53
N GLY A 36 19.05 -4.09 0.02
CA GLY A 36 19.96 -5.16 -0.34
C GLY A 36 20.46 -6.04 0.82
N GLU A 37 19.99 -5.79 2.04
CA GLU A 37 20.25 -6.66 3.19
C GLU A 37 19.56 -8.01 2.98
N ARG A 38 20.24 -9.09 3.38
CA ARG A 38 19.72 -10.44 3.23
C ARG A 38 18.79 -10.81 4.37
N LEU A 39 17.59 -11.28 4.02
CA LEU A 39 16.59 -11.74 4.98
C LEU A 39 16.82 -13.23 5.32
N VAL A 40 17.64 -13.49 6.33
CA VAL A 40 18.00 -14.87 6.72
C VAL A 40 16.90 -15.47 7.61
N GLU A 41 16.34 -16.61 7.21
CA GLU A 41 15.18 -17.23 7.89
C GLU A 41 15.41 -17.50 9.38
N ARG A 42 16.57 -18.05 9.76
CA ARG A 42 16.84 -18.46 11.15
C ARG A 42 16.86 -17.26 12.11
N PRO A 43 17.66 -16.21 11.87
CA PRO A 43 17.58 -14.98 12.69
C PRO A 43 16.19 -14.37 12.76
N LEU A 44 15.44 -14.37 11.65
CA LEU A 44 14.06 -13.85 11.64
C LEU A 44 13.13 -14.69 12.51
N CYS A 45 13.24 -16.03 12.48
CA CYS A 45 12.48 -16.91 13.37
C CYS A 45 12.77 -16.59 14.84
N ASP A 46 14.06 -16.43 15.18
CA ASP A 46 14.51 -16.16 16.56
C ASP A 46 14.03 -14.79 17.05
N GLN A 47 14.09 -13.75 16.20
CA GLN A 47 13.64 -12.39 16.54
C GLN A 47 12.11 -12.28 16.65
N LEU A 48 11.37 -12.95 15.77
CA LEU A 48 9.92 -12.86 15.69
C LEU A 48 9.22 -13.87 16.60
N GLY A 49 9.93 -14.90 17.07
CA GLY A 49 9.37 -15.99 17.88
C GLY A 49 8.41 -16.89 17.10
N VAL A 50 8.63 -17.06 15.79
CA VAL A 50 7.73 -17.82 14.89
C VAL A 50 8.46 -18.90 14.11
N SER A 51 7.68 -19.82 13.52
CA SER A 51 8.24 -20.93 12.74
C SER A 51 8.81 -20.48 11.40
N ARG A 52 9.71 -21.30 10.82
CA ARG A 52 10.26 -21.08 9.47
C ARG A 52 9.18 -21.00 8.39
N THR A 53 8.09 -21.75 8.54
CA THR A 53 6.96 -21.71 7.61
C THR A 53 6.35 -20.31 7.57
N VAL A 54 6.08 -19.72 8.75
CA VAL A 54 5.53 -18.36 8.85
C VAL A 54 6.50 -17.35 8.23
N VAL A 55 7.80 -17.43 8.54
CA VAL A 55 8.81 -16.53 7.95
C VAL A 55 8.87 -16.64 6.43
N ARG A 56 8.83 -17.86 5.87
CA ARG A 56 8.84 -18.08 4.41
C ARG A 56 7.60 -17.52 3.73
N GLU A 57 6.43 -17.73 4.31
CA GLU A 57 5.18 -17.16 3.81
C GLU A 57 5.22 -15.64 3.84
N THR A 58 5.72 -15.05 4.93
CA THR A 58 5.93 -13.60 5.03
C THR A 58 6.89 -13.07 3.98
N ILE A 59 8.03 -13.74 3.76
CA ILE A 59 9.00 -13.34 2.73
C ILE A 59 8.37 -13.36 1.33
N ARG A 60 7.62 -14.42 0.98
CA ARG A 60 6.91 -14.51 -0.31
C ARG A 60 5.85 -13.42 -0.47
N TYR A 61 5.17 -13.11 0.62
CA TYR A 61 4.17 -12.05 0.62
C TYR A 61 4.82 -10.68 0.40
N LEU A 62 5.93 -10.38 1.09
CA LEU A 62 6.69 -9.15 0.90
C LEU A 62 7.39 -9.08 -0.47
N GLU A 63 7.71 -10.23 -1.06
CA GLU A 63 8.18 -10.33 -2.46
C GLU A 63 7.07 -9.94 -3.44
N ALA A 64 5.85 -10.43 -3.23
CA ALA A 64 4.69 -10.06 -4.05
C ALA A 64 4.37 -8.56 -3.93
N GLU A 65 4.63 -7.95 -2.77
CA GLU A 65 4.54 -6.49 -2.57
C GLU A 65 5.73 -5.73 -3.20
N GLY A 66 6.83 -6.39 -3.53
CA GLY A 66 8.03 -5.75 -4.08
C GLY A 66 8.93 -5.09 -3.02
N LEU A 67 8.72 -5.39 -1.74
CA LEU A 67 9.61 -4.99 -0.63
C LEU A 67 10.83 -5.92 -0.51
N VAL A 68 10.68 -7.14 -1.03
CA VAL A 68 11.71 -8.17 -1.08
C VAL A 68 11.91 -8.59 -2.52
N GLU A 69 13.15 -8.91 -2.89
CA GLU A 69 13.48 -9.55 -4.16
C GLU A 69 14.28 -10.83 -3.89
N ILE A 70 14.05 -11.88 -4.69
CA ILE A 70 14.81 -13.13 -4.59
C ILE A 70 15.90 -13.14 -5.66
N LEU A 71 17.16 -13.07 -5.21
CA LEU A 71 18.31 -13.12 -6.11
C LEU A 71 18.85 -14.55 -6.27
N PRO A 72 19.18 -14.98 -7.50
CA PRO A 72 19.86 -16.26 -7.74
C PRO A 72 21.12 -16.39 -6.88
N GLY A 73 21.24 -17.51 -6.14
CA GLY A 73 22.39 -17.82 -5.29
C GLY A 73 22.51 -17.01 -3.98
N LYS A 74 21.72 -15.94 -3.78
CA LYS A 74 21.72 -15.15 -2.53
C LYS A 74 20.44 -15.34 -1.70
N GLY A 75 19.33 -15.70 -2.34
CA GLY A 75 18.03 -15.82 -1.70
C GLY A 75 17.37 -14.45 -1.50
N PRO A 76 16.44 -14.32 -0.54
CA PRO A 76 15.65 -13.11 -0.34
C PRO A 76 16.50 -11.97 0.23
N ILE A 77 16.36 -10.79 -0.37
CA ILE A 77 16.96 -9.54 0.10
C ILE A 77 15.89 -8.44 0.15
N VAL A 78 16.10 -7.42 0.97
CA VAL A 78 15.31 -6.19 0.89
C VAL A 78 15.54 -5.56 -0.48
N ALA A 79 14.47 -5.20 -1.17
CA ALA A 79 14.51 -4.67 -2.52
C ALA A 79 15.37 -3.40 -2.60
N ARG A 80 16.20 -3.31 -3.65
CA ARG A 80 16.93 -2.08 -3.96
C ARG A 80 16.09 -1.18 -4.85
N LEU A 81 16.22 0.13 -4.65
CA LEU A 81 15.56 1.13 -5.46
C LEU A 81 16.58 2.19 -5.90
N SER A 82 16.83 2.24 -7.20
CA SER A 82 17.60 3.34 -7.80
C SER A 82 16.72 4.59 -7.98
N TRP A 83 17.35 5.76 -8.09
CA TRP A 83 16.63 7.00 -8.37
C TRP A 83 15.91 6.98 -9.73
N ASP A 84 16.52 6.35 -10.74
CA ASP A 84 15.91 6.25 -12.06
C ASP A 84 14.71 5.28 -12.05
N ASP A 85 14.81 4.14 -11.36
CA ASP A 85 13.67 3.24 -11.15
C ASP A 85 12.54 3.95 -10.41
N ALA A 86 12.86 4.72 -9.37
CA ALA A 86 11.86 5.48 -8.61
C ALA A 86 11.11 6.47 -9.51
N ARG A 87 11.84 7.22 -10.35
CA ARG A 87 11.25 8.14 -11.33
C ARG A 87 10.32 7.41 -12.30
N GLN A 88 10.78 6.33 -12.93
CA GLN A 88 9.96 5.53 -13.86
C GLN A 88 8.70 4.99 -13.18
N ILE A 89 8.80 4.55 -11.92
CA ILE A 89 7.66 4.09 -11.13
C ILE A 89 6.64 5.23 -10.92
N TYR A 90 7.10 6.45 -10.58
CA TYR A 90 6.20 7.60 -10.43
C TYR A 90 5.54 7.99 -11.75
N ASP A 91 6.27 7.97 -12.87
CA ASP A 91 5.73 8.27 -14.20
C ASP A 91 4.60 7.29 -14.57
N ILE A 92 4.84 5.98 -14.40
CA ILE A 92 3.84 4.94 -14.68
C ILE A 92 2.63 5.10 -13.76
N ARG A 93 2.86 5.31 -12.47
CA ARG A 93 1.78 5.51 -11.50
C ARG A 93 0.92 6.70 -11.85
N GLN A 94 1.52 7.84 -12.22
CA GLN A 94 0.77 9.03 -12.61
C GLN A 94 -0.15 8.75 -13.80
N MET A 95 0.34 8.02 -14.81
CA MET A 95 -0.49 7.63 -15.97
C MET A 95 -1.68 6.77 -15.56
N LEU A 96 -1.46 5.76 -14.71
CA LEU A 96 -2.51 4.85 -14.24
C LEU A 96 -3.53 5.56 -13.33
N GLU A 97 -3.04 6.35 -12.37
CA GLU A 97 -3.85 7.11 -11.42
C GLU A 97 -4.71 8.16 -12.13
N THR A 98 -4.17 8.85 -13.14
CA THR A 98 -4.92 9.83 -13.94
C THR A 98 -6.03 9.17 -14.74
N ALA A 99 -5.74 8.06 -15.43
CA ALA A 99 -6.74 7.33 -16.19
C ALA A 99 -7.86 6.78 -15.29
N ALA A 100 -7.52 6.26 -14.11
CA ALA A 100 -8.48 5.80 -13.13
C ALA A 100 -9.32 6.95 -12.55
N ALA A 101 -8.71 8.08 -12.23
CA ALA A 101 -9.42 9.26 -11.74
C ALA A 101 -10.46 9.76 -12.75
N ALA A 102 -10.08 9.87 -14.03
CA ALA A 102 -10.98 10.31 -15.10
C ALA A 102 -12.18 9.38 -15.27
N GLU A 103 -11.97 8.06 -15.21
CA GLU A 103 -13.04 7.08 -15.34
C GLU A 103 -13.91 7.00 -14.07
N CYS A 104 -13.30 7.07 -12.88
CA CYS A 104 -14.01 7.13 -11.61
C CYS A 104 -14.95 8.35 -11.54
N ALA A 105 -14.53 9.50 -12.07
CA ALA A 105 -15.36 10.70 -12.14
C ALA A 105 -16.60 10.50 -13.04
N ARG A 106 -16.43 9.80 -14.17
CA ARG A 106 -17.54 9.46 -15.07
C ARG A 106 -18.54 8.50 -14.42
N ASN A 107 -18.06 7.61 -13.56
CA ASN A 107 -18.86 6.58 -12.89
C ASN A 107 -19.32 7.00 -11.48
N MET A 108 -19.24 8.29 -11.14
CA MET A 108 -19.51 8.77 -9.79
C MET A 108 -20.94 8.49 -9.34
N THR A 109 -21.07 7.94 -8.13
CA THR A 109 -22.37 7.80 -7.42
C THR A 109 -22.31 8.55 -6.08
N PRO A 110 -23.45 8.89 -5.47
CA PRO A 110 -23.47 9.51 -4.14
C PRO A 110 -22.74 8.68 -3.07
N GLU A 111 -22.84 7.35 -3.14
CA GLU A 111 -22.18 6.43 -2.21
C GLU A 111 -20.66 6.44 -2.40
N LEU A 112 -20.19 6.42 -3.66
CA LEU A 112 -18.77 6.51 -3.98
C LEU A 112 -18.19 7.87 -3.57
N ALA A 113 -18.93 8.95 -3.80
CA ALA A 113 -18.54 10.29 -3.37
C ALA A 113 -18.39 10.37 -1.84
N ALA A 114 -19.35 9.82 -1.09
CA ALA A 114 -19.29 9.77 0.37
C ALA A 114 -18.07 8.96 0.85
N ALA A 115 -17.83 7.78 0.27
CA ALA A 115 -16.68 6.93 0.61
C ALA A 115 -15.33 7.60 0.30
N LEU A 116 -15.20 8.27 -0.86
CA LEU A 116 -13.98 9.00 -1.23
C LEU A 116 -13.70 10.19 -0.32
N ASN A 117 -14.75 10.93 0.07
CA ASN A 117 -14.60 12.04 1.03
C ASN A 117 -14.15 11.54 2.40
N ALA A 118 -14.75 10.46 2.91
CA ALA A 118 -14.34 9.86 4.18
C ALA A 118 -12.88 9.37 4.13
N ALA A 119 -12.48 8.65 3.07
CA ALA A 119 -11.10 8.20 2.91
C ALA A 119 -10.09 9.36 2.80
N LEU A 120 -10.50 10.49 2.21
CA LEU A 120 -9.68 11.69 2.16
C LEU A 120 -9.51 12.34 3.55
N GLU A 121 -10.57 12.36 4.37
CA GLU A 121 -10.53 12.85 5.74
C GLU A 121 -9.63 11.97 6.63
N ASP A 122 -9.73 10.64 6.49
CA ASP A 122 -8.84 9.69 7.18
C ASP A 122 -7.38 9.92 6.79
N LEU A 123 -7.11 10.15 5.50
CA LEU A 123 -5.77 10.47 5.02
C LEU A 123 -5.24 11.78 5.62
N GLN A 124 -6.07 12.83 5.65
CA GLN A 124 -5.67 14.12 6.23
C GLN A 124 -5.35 13.99 7.72
N THR A 125 -6.15 13.22 8.46
CA THR A 125 -5.93 12.92 9.87
C THR A 125 -4.62 12.16 10.06
N ALA A 126 -4.40 11.08 9.30
CA ALA A 126 -3.17 10.29 9.39
C ALA A 126 -1.91 11.09 9.06
N VAL A 127 -2.00 12.03 8.10
CA VAL A 127 -0.90 12.95 7.78
C VAL A 127 -0.62 13.90 8.93
N ALA A 128 -1.65 14.45 9.58
CA ALA A 128 -1.49 15.34 10.73
C ALA A 128 -0.84 14.63 11.93
N ASP A 129 -1.13 13.35 12.13
CA ASP A 129 -0.52 12.52 13.18
C ASP A 129 0.94 12.16 12.88
N GLY A 130 1.39 12.30 11.63
CA GLY A 130 2.79 12.13 11.21
C GLY A 130 3.31 10.69 11.25
N LEU A 131 2.45 9.69 11.45
CA LEU A 131 2.84 8.28 11.52
C LEU A 131 2.88 7.65 10.11
N PRO A 132 4.05 7.17 9.62
CA PRO A 132 4.18 6.70 8.23
C PRO A 132 3.27 5.53 7.85
N GLY A 133 3.05 4.58 8.77
CA GLY A 133 2.20 3.41 8.53
C GLY A 133 0.74 3.80 8.25
N PRO A 134 0.06 4.46 9.21
CA PRO A 134 -1.29 5.00 9.01
C PRO A 134 -1.44 5.87 7.76
N MET A 135 -0.47 6.75 7.48
CA MET A 135 -0.48 7.59 6.28
C MET A 135 -0.47 6.77 4.98
N LEU A 136 0.39 5.75 4.91
CA LEU A 136 0.46 4.85 3.76
C LEU A 136 -0.81 4.03 3.60
N ALA A 137 -1.38 3.54 4.70
CA ALA A 137 -2.63 2.79 4.70
C ALA A 137 -3.79 3.64 4.18
N ALA A 138 -3.98 4.85 4.73
CA ALA A 138 -5.04 5.75 4.30
C ALA A 138 -4.89 6.17 2.83
N ALA A 139 -3.67 6.47 2.38
CA ALA A 139 -3.41 6.79 0.97
C ALA A 139 -3.70 5.60 0.04
N THR A 140 -3.43 4.38 0.51
CA THR A 140 -3.73 3.14 -0.24
C THR A 140 -5.24 2.95 -0.37
N GLU A 141 -6.00 3.17 0.69
CA GLU A 141 -7.46 3.05 0.66
C GLU A 141 -8.11 4.10 -0.27
N PHE A 142 -7.64 5.35 -0.22
CA PHE A 142 -8.09 6.41 -1.12
C PHE A 142 -7.95 6.01 -2.60
N TYR A 143 -6.78 5.53 -3.02
CA TYR A 143 -6.59 5.07 -4.41
C TYR A 143 -7.35 3.78 -4.70
N ARG A 144 -7.50 2.85 -3.74
CA ARG A 144 -8.29 1.63 -3.92
C ARG A 144 -9.73 1.98 -4.33
N LEU A 145 -10.34 2.97 -3.71
CA LEU A 145 -11.67 3.46 -4.06
C LEU A 145 -11.71 4.08 -5.46
N ILE A 146 -10.70 4.88 -5.85
CA ILE A 146 -10.62 5.46 -7.20
C ILE A 146 -10.53 4.37 -8.27
N PHE A 147 -9.58 3.44 -8.14
CA PHE A 147 -9.41 2.37 -9.12
C PHE A 147 -10.62 1.43 -9.16
N GLY A 148 -11.23 1.15 -8.00
CA GLY A 148 -12.47 0.37 -7.91
C GLY A 148 -13.66 1.05 -8.59
N GLY A 149 -13.87 2.34 -8.34
CA GLY A 149 -14.91 3.15 -8.99
C GLY A 149 -14.72 3.29 -10.50
N ALA A 150 -13.47 3.22 -10.98
CA ALA A 150 -13.13 3.17 -12.39
C ALA A 150 -13.30 1.77 -13.03
N GLY A 151 -13.50 0.70 -12.25
CA GLY A 151 -13.43 -0.67 -12.76
C GLY A 151 -12.03 -1.12 -13.19
N HIS A 152 -10.98 -0.39 -12.80
CA HIS A 152 -9.59 -0.60 -13.23
C HIS A 152 -8.81 -1.55 -12.31
N ASN A 153 -9.37 -2.74 -12.04
CA ASN A 153 -8.80 -3.71 -11.09
C ASN A 153 -7.37 -4.16 -11.44
N VAL A 154 -7.09 -4.34 -12.74
CA VAL A 154 -5.74 -4.73 -13.19
C VAL A 154 -4.73 -3.60 -12.96
N ALA A 155 -5.11 -2.35 -13.23
CA ALA A 155 -4.24 -1.20 -12.97
C ALA A 155 -3.99 -1.00 -11.47
N TRP A 156 -4.97 -1.32 -10.63
CA TRP A 156 -4.80 -1.35 -9.18
C TRP A 156 -3.73 -2.36 -8.75
N GLU A 157 -3.80 -3.60 -9.23
CA GLU A 157 -2.81 -4.63 -8.92
C GLU A 157 -1.39 -4.22 -9.33
N ILE A 158 -1.23 -3.62 -10.52
CA ILE A 158 0.05 -3.11 -10.99
C ILE A 158 0.54 -1.99 -10.06
N THR A 159 -0.33 -1.02 -9.75
CA THR A 159 -0.01 0.13 -8.88
C THR A 159 0.41 -0.35 -7.49
N GLN A 160 -0.21 -1.40 -6.94
CA GLN A 160 0.14 -1.95 -5.64
C GLN A 160 1.54 -2.58 -5.61
N ARG A 161 1.93 -3.31 -6.65
CA ARG A 161 3.30 -3.84 -6.76
C ARG A 161 4.34 -2.73 -6.88
N LEU A 162 4.01 -1.68 -7.66
CA LEU A 162 4.88 -0.51 -7.79
C LEU A 162 5.00 0.24 -6.46
N ASN A 163 3.90 0.37 -5.71
CA ASN A 163 3.85 1.03 -4.42
C ASN A 163 4.77 0.41 -3.37
N GLY A 164 4.88 -0.93 -3.31
CA GLY A 164 5.78 -1.54 -2.34
C GLY A 164 7.26 -1.31 -2.67
N ARG A 165 7.64 -1.29 -3.96
CA ARG A 165 9.01 -0.94 -4.38
C ARG A 165 9.45 0.47 -3.97
N ILE A 166 8.50 1.41 -3.87
CA ILE A 166 8.76 2.79 -3.46
C ILE A 166 8.21 3.10 -2.05
N SER A 167 7.79 2.10 -1.27
CA SER A 167 7.11 2.28 0.03
C SER A 167 7.85 3.21 0.99
N ARG A 168 9.17 3.04 1.12
CA ARG A 168 10.03 3.91 1.93
C ARG A 168 10.11 5.34 1.39
N LEU A 169 10.24 5.51 0.07
CA LEU A 169 10.16 6.83 -0.54
C LEU A 169 8.76 7.44 -0.38
N ARG A 170 7.69 6.65 -0.45
CA ARG A 170 6.31 7.10 -0.23
C ARG A 170 6.13 7.59 1.20
N ALA A 171 6.60 6.84 2.19
CA ALA A 171 6.59 7.25 3.59
C ALA A 171 7.26 8.61 3.78
N VAL A 172 8.47 8.79 3.23
CA VAL A 172 9.21 10.06 3.33
C VAL A 172 8.53 11.19 2.54
N THR A 173 8.03 10.91 1.34
CA THR A 173 7.45 11.93 0.46
C THR A 173 6.04 12.36 0.86
N LEU A 174 5.29 11.49 1.55
CA LEU A 174 4.00 11.83 2.16
C LEU A 174 4.16 12.68 3.41
N SER A 175 5.26 12.50 4.16
CA SER A 175 5.55 13.25 5.39
C SER A 175 6.34 14.54 5.17
N THR A 176 6.86 14.80 3.96
CA THR A 176 7.60 16.03 3.67
C THR A 176 6.68 17.14 3.15
N GLU A 177 6.63 18.24 3.90
CA GLU A 177 5.94 19.49 3.53
C GLU A 177 6.62 20.23 2.36
N ASN A 178 7.89 19.94 2.07
CA ASN A 178 8.76 20.75 1.20
C ASN A 178 8.73 20.36 -0.30
N ARG A 179 7.54 20.05 -0.84
CA ARG A 179 7.32 19.91 -2.30
C ARG A 179 6.52 21.12 -2.82
N GLN A 180 6.71 21.46 -4.10
CA GLN A 180 5.88 22.49 -4.76
C GLN A 180 4.37 22.19 -4.66
N LYS A 181 3.98 20.91 -4.52
CA LYS A 181 2.70 20.47 -3.96
C LYS A 181 2.92 19.24 -3.07
N PRO A 182 2.56 19.27 -1.77
CA PRO A 182 2.57 18.08 -0.91
C PRO A 182 1.66 16.97 -1.47
N GLY A 183 2.00 15.71 -1.25
CA GLY A 183 1.19 14.56 -1.67
C GLY A 183 -0.30 14.67 -1.27
N PRO A 184 -0.63 15.06 -0.03
CA PRO A 184 -2.01 15.24 0.42
C PRO A 184 -2.76 16.37 -0.32
N ALA A 185 -2.07 17.47 -0.66
CA ALA A 185 -2.68 18.57 -1.41
C ALA A 185 -3.03 18.13 -2.85
N HIS A 186 -2.16 17.33 -3.47
CA HIS A 186 -2.43 16.74 -4.78
C HIS A 186 -3.62 15.76 -4.75
N MET A 187 -3.73 14.94 -3.70
CA MET A 187 -4.86 14.01 -3.54
C MET A 187 -6.19 14.75 -3.28
N ASN A 188 -6.16 15.87 -2.57
CA ASN A 188 -7.32 16.76 -2.42
C ASN A 188 -7.76 17.35 -3.77
N ASP A 189 -6.81 17.82 -4.59
CA ASP A 189 -7.11 18.34 -5.94
C ASP A 189 -7.75 17.24 -6.82
N ILE A 190 -7.21 16.02 -6.78
CA ILE A 190 -7.78 14.85 -7.46
C ILE A 190 -9.20 14.59 -6.96
N CYS A 191 -9.42 14.48 -5.64
CA CYS A 191 -10.74 14.19 -5.08
C CYS A 191 -11.77 15.23 -5.53
N LYS A 192 -11.44 16.53 -5.45
CA LYS A 192 -12.29 17.61 -5.93
C LYS A 192 -12.59 17.51 -7.42
N ALA A 193 -11.59 17.23 -8.25
CA ALA A 193 -11.78 17.07 -9.69
C ALA A 193 -12.69 15.89 -10.02
N ILE A 194 -12.52 14.75 -9.33
CA ILE A 194 -13.35 13.56 -9.52
C ILE A 194 -14.79 13.83 -9.05
N VAL A 195 -14.97 14.33 -7.82
CA VAL A 195 -16.30 14.57 -7.23
C VAL A 195 -17.09 15.64 -7.99
N SER A 196 -16.42 16.63 -8.56
CA SER A 196 -17.07 17.66 -9.39
C SER A 196 -17.31 17.26 -10.85
N GLY A 197 -16.88 16.06 -11.27
CA GLY A 197 -17.02 15.59 -12.65
C GLY A 197 -16.05 16.23 -13.66
N ASN A 198 -15.05 16.96 -13.18
CA ASN A 198 -14.08 17.70 -14.00
C ASN A 198 -12.71 17.01 -14.06
N ALA A 199 -12.68 15.67 -14.08
CA ALA A 199 -11.43 14.92 -14.25
C ALA A 199 -11.02 14.88 -15.73
N GLY A 200 -10.52 16.02 -16.23
CA GLY A 200 -9.95 16.21 -17.56
C GLY A 200 -8.48 16.61 -17.48
#